data_AF-L8ECD5-F1
#
_entry.id   AF-L8ECD5-F1
#
_cell.length_a   1.000
_cell.length_b   1.000
_cell.length_c   1.000
_cell.angle_alpha   90.00
_cell.angle_beta   90.00
_cell.angle_gamma   90.00
#
_symmetry.space_group_name_H-M   'P 1'
#
loop_
_entity.id
_entity.type
_entity.pdbx_description
1 polymer ?
#
loop_
_entity_poly.entity_id
_entity_poly.type
_entity_poly.pdbx_seq_one_letter_code
_entity_poly.pdbx_strand_id
1 'polypeptide(L)' 'MLNIFILQYPLKAKKKKCIYITVFLYESPYLYDTSTVFCA' A
#
# COMPACT_ATOMS: atom_id res chain seq x y z
N MET A 1 -11.57 0.67 17.92
CA MET A 1 -12.08 0.33 16.58
C MET A 1 -10.89 0.36 15.64
N LEU A 2 -10.50 -0.78 15.09
CA LEU A 2 -9.38 -0.88 14.14
C LEU A 2 -9.90 -0.55 12.74
N ASN A 3 -9.29 0.43 12.07
CA ASN A 3 -9.67 0.82 10.71
C ASN A 3 -8.53 0.47 9.75
N ILE A 4 -8.85 -0.31 8.71
CA ILE A 4 -7.85 -0.80 7.75
C ILE A 4 -8.18 -0.20 6.37
N PHE A 5 -7.24 0.53 5.78
CA PHE A 5 -7.34 1.04 4.41
C PHE A 5 -6.27 0.41 3.54
N ILE A 6 -6.65 -0.10 2.38
CA ILE A 6 -5.72 -0.67 1.41
C ILE A 6 -5.78 0.17 0.14
N LEU A 7 -4.64 0.74 -0.24
CA LEU A 7 -4.45 1.52 -1.45
C LEU A 7 -3.62 0.71 -2.45
N GLN A 8 -4.20 0.33 -3.58
CA GLN A 8 -3.48 -0.36 -4.65
C GLN A 8 -3.45 0.52 -5.90
N TYR A 9 -2.26 0.77 -6.44
CA TYR A 9 -2.11 1.52 -7.69
C TYR A 9 -1.06 0.91 -8.62
N PRO A 10 -1.32 0.87 -9.94
CA PRO A 10 -0.37 0.38 -10.92
C PRO A 10 0.76 1.38 -11.11
N LEU A 11 2.00 0.90 -11.05
CA LEU A 11 3.19 1.70 -11.32
C LEU A 11 3.78 1.28 -12.68
N LYS A 12 3.60 2.15 -13.68
CA LYS A 12 4.21 1.98 -15.00
C LYS A 12 5.65 2.51 -14.97
N ALA A 13 6.59 1.68 -14.51
CA ALA A 13 8.01 1.97 -14.66
C ALA A 13 8.50 1.43 -16.00
N LYS A 14 8.50 2.27 -17.05
CA LYS A 14 9.08 2.17 -18.43
C LYS A 14 9.14 0.80 -19.17
N LYS A 15 9.48 -0.32 -18.52
CA LYS A 15 9.54 -1.69 -19.06
C LYS A 15 9.01 -2.80 -18.14
N LYS A 16 8.64 -2.51 -16.88
CA LYS A 16 8.08 -3.50 -15.93
C LYS A 16 6.70 -3.07 -15.44
N LYS A 17 5.81 -4.05 -15.30
CA LYS A 17 4.51 -3.84 -14.67
C LYS A 17 4.73 -4.00 -13.17
N CYS A 18 4.72 -2.88 -12.45
CA CYS A 18 4.76 -2.90 -11.00
C CYS A 18 3.39 -2.53 -10.43
N ILE A 19 3.08 -3.06 -9.25
CA ILE A 19 1.89 -2.73 -8.47
C ILE A 19 2.40 -2.29 -7.10
N TYR A 20 2.01 -1.09 -6.69
CA TYR A 20 2.19 -0.62 -5.32
C TYR A 20 0.94 -0.98 -4.53
N ILE A 21 1.15 -1.60 -3.37
CA ILE A 21 0.11 -1.91 -2.39
C ILE A 21 0.54 -1.26 -1.07
N THR A 22 -0.27 -0.34 -0.57
CA THR A 22 -0.08 0.33 0.70
C THR A 22 -1.23 -0.02 1.63
N VAL A 23 -0.92 -0.42 2.86
CA VAL A 23 -1.89 -0.77 3.90
C VAL A 23 -1.72 0.19 5.06
N PHE A 24 -2.79 0.92 5.39
CA PHE A 24 -2.89 1.79 6.54
C PHE A 24 -3.75 1.13 7.61
N LEU A 25 -3.22 1.05 8.82
CA LEU A 25 -3.87 0.54 10.01
C LEU A 25 -4.01 1.71 10.99
N TYR A 26 -5.24 2.17 11.17
CA TYR A 26 -5.58 3.22 12.11
C TYR A 26 -6.18 2.61 13.38
N GLU A 27 -5.46 2.77 14.48
CA GLU A 27 -5.88 2.38 15.81
C GLU A 27 -5.55 3.53 16.77
N SER A 28 -6.48 4.47 16.96
CA SER A 28 -6.25 5.69 17.76
C SER A 28 -5.56 5.37 19.10
N PRO A 29 -4.40 5.99 19.41
CA PRO A 29 -3.74 7.10 18.72
C PRO A 29 -2.72 6.71 17.62
N TYR A 30 -2.52 5.42 17.38
CA TYR A 30 -1.50 4.88 16.48
C TYR A 30 -1.96 4.81 15.03
N LEU A 31 -1.05 5.18 14.12
CA LEU A 31 -1.17 4.96 12.69
C LEU A 31 0.01 4.11 12.24
N TYR A 32 -0.29 2.95 11.68
CA TYR A 32 0.69 2.06 11.07
C TYR A 32 0.53 2.12 9.55
N ASP A 33 1.63 2.34 8.83
CA ASP A 33 1.68 2.34 7.38
C ASP A 33 2.68 1.27 6.92
N THR A 34 2.25 0.40 6.01
CA THR A 34 3.10 -0.60 5.39
C THR A 34 2.90 -0.58 3.88
N SER A 35 3.99 -0.41 3.13
CA SER A 35 3.96 -0.39 1.67
C SER A 35 4.79 -1.53 1.09
N THR A 36 4.23 -2.22 0.08
CA THR A 36 4.91 -3.28 -0.66
C THR A 36 4.82 -3.01 -2.16
N VAL A 37 5.89 -3.36 -2.88
CA VAL A 37 5.99 -3.18 -4.33
C VAL A 37 6.19 -4.53 -4.98
N PHE A 38 5.22 -4.93 -5.79
CA PHE A 38 5.32 -6.13 -6.60
C PHE A 38 5.67 -5.73 -8.03
N CYS A 39 6.81 -6.18 -8.53
CA CYS A 39 7.21 -5.97 -9.93
C CYS A 39 7.32 -7.32 -10.64
N ALA A 40 6.66 -7.43 -11.79
CA ALA A 40 6.85 -8.51 -12.76
C ALA A 40 7.84 -8.09 -13.85
#